data_AF-A0A1G9PEV3-F1
#
_entry.id   AF-A0A1G9PEV3-F1
#
_cell.length_a   1.000
_cell.length_b   1.000
_cell.length_c   1.000
_cell.angle_alpha   90.00
_cell.angle_beta   90.00
_cell.angle_gamma   90.00
#
_symmetry.space_group_name_H-M   'P 1'
#
loop_
_entity.id
_entity.type
_entity.pdbx_description
1 polymer ?
#
loop_
_entity_poly.entity_id
_entity_poly.type
_entity_poly.pdbx_seq_one_letter_code
_entity_poly.pdbx_strand_id
1 'polypeptide(L)' 'MQKNTSITLGQHFDAFIAGQLKTGRYSSTSEVVRAGLRLLEESETRLTTLRKLLKEGEDSGFEDYSYDAFIRELDNEGR' A
#
# COMPACT_ATOMS: atom_id res chain seq x y z
N MET A 1 0.51 -18.51 -15.91
CA MET A 1 1.76 -19.26 -16.22
C MET A 1 2.88 -18.64 -15.40
N GLN A 2 3.54 -19.39 -14.51
CA GLN A 2 4.72 -18.88 -13.79
C GLN A 2 5.85 -18.65 -14.80
N LYS A 3 6.40 -17.43 -14.83
CA LYS A 3 7.59 -17.10 -15.62
C LYS A 3 8.79 -17.13 -14.69
N ASN A 4 9.79 -17.94 -15.03
CA ASN A 4 11.07 -17.93 -14.33
C ASN A 4 11.91 -16.78 -14.87
N THR A 5 12.28 -15.85 -14.01
CA THR A 5 13.03 -14.64 -14.39
C THR A 5 14.40 -14.67 -13.71
N SER A 6 15.46 -14.60 -14.50
CA SER A 6 16.81 -14.38 -13.99
C SER A 6 17.01 -12.89 -13.76
N ILE A 7 17.49 -12.51 -12.58
CA ILE A 7 17.69 -11.12 -12.17
C ILE A 7 19.09 -11.00 -11.59
N THR A 8 19.87 -10.02 -12.05
CA THR A 8 21.16 -9.69 -11.47
C THR A 8 20.96 -8.67 -10.37
N LEU A 9 21.43 -8.99 -9.16
CA LEU A 9 21.40 -8.09 -8.01
C LEU A 9 22.79 -7.51 -7.77
N GLY A 10 22.85 -6.29 -7.24
CA GLY A 10 24.11 -5.70 -6.78
C GLY A 10 24.54 -6.27 -5.44
N GLN A 11 25.84 -6.14 -5.11
CA GLN A 11 26.43 -6.65 -3.86
C GLN A 11 25.64 -6.26 -2.60
N HIS A 12 25.06 -5.06 -2.56
CA HIS A 12 24.26 -4.59 -1.43
C HIS A 12 23.06 -5.51 -1.16
N PHE A 13 22.31 -5.86 -2.20
CA PHE A 13 21.12 -6.70 -2.07
C PHE A 13 21.47 -8.17 -1.83
N ASP A 14 22.59 -8.66 -2.38
CA ASP A 14 23.09 -10.00 -2.08
C ASP A 14 23.40 -10.15 -0.59
N ALA A 15 24.10 -9.18 0.00
CA ALA A 15 24.40 -9.18 1.43
C ALA A 15 23.12 -9.12 2.29
N PHE A 16 22.15 -8.29 1.88
CA PHE A 16 20.85 -8.21 2.54
C PHE A 16 20.10 -9.55 2.50
N ILE A 17 19.96 -10.17 1.33
CA ILE A 17 19.27 -11.44 1.14
C ILE A 17 19.97 -12.55 1.93
N ALA A 18 21.30 -12.62 1.88
CA ALA A 18 22.07 -13.58 2.67
C ALA A 18 21.83 -13.41 4.18
N GLY A 19 21.73 -12.17 4.66
CA GLY A 19 21.34 -11.87 6.04
C GLY A 19 19.94 -12.40 6.38
N GLN A 20 18.94 -12.12 5.53
CA GLN A 20 17.57 -12.59 5.73
C GLN A 20 17.47 -14.12 5.74
N LEU A 21 18.19 -14.81 4.86
CA LEU A 21 18.24 -16.28 4.84
C LEU A 21 18.91 -16.84 6.10
N LYS A 22 20.03 -16.25 6.56
CA LYS A 22 20.72 -16.67 7.79
C LYS A 22 19.85 -16.56 9.04
N THR A 23 18.94 -15.57 9.10
CA THR A 23 17.99 -15.45 10.22
C THR A 23 16.90 -16.53 10.21
N GLY A 24 16.77 -17.30 9.13
CA GLY A 24 15.70 -18.29 8.95
C GLY A 24 14.33 -17.67 8.64
N ARG A 25 14.23 -16.34 8.47
CA ARG A 25 12.97 -15.66 8.14
C ARG A 25 12.42 -16.06 6.76
N TYR A 26 13.29 -16.41 5.82
CA TYR A 26 12.91 -16.85 4.48
C TYR A 26 13.69 -18.10 4.09
N SER A 27 13.09 -18.93 3.24
CA SER A 27 13.64 -20.22 2.79
C SER A 27 14.49 -20.10 1.52
N SER A 28 14.30 -19.04 0.74
CA SER A 28 15.00 -18.84 -0.53
C SER A 28 15.09 -17.37 -0.93
N THR A 29 16.07 -17.05 -1.78
CA THR A 29 16.20 -15.72 -2.41
C THR A 29 14.92 -15.29 -3.12
N SER A 30 14.28 -16.21 -3.87
CA SER A 30 13.03 -15.91 -4.57
C SER A 30 11.90 -15.56 -3.62
N GLU A 31 11.89 -16.08 -2.40
CA GLU A 31 10.90 -15.72 -1.39
C GLU A 31 11.12 -14.31 -0.85
N VAL A 32 12.37 -13.93 -0.58
CA VAL A 32 12.73 -12.55 -0.19
C VAL A 32 12.32 -11.56 -1.27
N VAL A 33 12.63 -11.87 -2.54
CA VAL A 33 12.25 -11.01 -3.68
C VAL A 33 10.74 -10.87 -3.80
N ARG A 34 9.97 -11.97 -3.69
CA ARG A 34 8.51 -11.91 -3.70
C ARG A 34 7.94 -11.10 -2.54
N ALA A 35 8.53 -11.19 -1.35
CA ALA A 35 8.12 -10.39 -0.21
C ALA A 35 8.36 -8.89 -0.47
N GLY A 36 9.51 -8.53 -1.05
CA GLY A 36 9.79 -7.16 -1.47
C GLY A 36 8.81 -6.64 -2.53
N LEU A 37 8.51 -7.45 -3.55
CA LEU A 37 7.54 -7.09 -4.59
C LEU A 37 6.12 -6.89 -4.03
N ARG A 38 5.71 -7.71 -3.05
CA ARG A 38 4.41 -7.55 -2.39
C ARG A 38 4.31 -6.24 -1.63
N LEU A 39 5.37 -5.86 -0.91
CA LEU A 39 5.40 -4.57 -0.21
C LEU A 39 5.35 -3.39 -1.18
N LEU A 40 6.06 -3.50 -2.31
CA LEU A 40 6.01 -2.49 -3.37
C LEU A 40 4.60 -2.37 -3.94
N GLU A 41 3.97 -3.49 -4.32
CA GLU A 41 2.60 -3.52 -4.84
C GLU A 41 1.59 -2.91 -3.87
N GLU A 42 1.70 -3.25 -2.57
CA GLU A 42 0.83 -2.66 -1.54
C GLU A 42 1.00 -1.15 -1.45
N SER A 43 2.25 -0.67 -1.46
CA SER A 43 2.56 0.76 -1.37
C SER A 43 2.02 1.55 -2.57
N GLU A 44 2.20 1.03 -3.79
CA GLU A 44 1.73 1.64 -5.03
C GLU A 44 0.20 1.63 -5.11
N THR A 45 -0.42 0.52 -4.70
CA THR A 45 -1.87 0.40 -4.62
C THR A 45 -2.45 1.43 -3.65
N ARG A 46 -1.89 1.52 -2.44
CA ARG A 46 -2.34 2.47 -1.42
C ARG A 46 -2.22 3.92 -1.91
N LEU A 47 -1.10 4.26 -2.55
CA LEU A 47 -0.86 5.59 -3.10
C LEU A 47 -1.84 5.93 -4.22
N THR A 48 -2.10 4.98 -5.11
CA THR A 48 -3.06 5.14 -6.21
C THR A 48 -4.48 5.32 -5.69
N THR A 49 -4.90 4.51 -4.72
CA THR A 49 -6.21 4.65 -4.07
C THR A 49 -6.35 6.00 -3.36
N LEU A 50 -5.33 6.44 -2.62
CA LEU A 50 -5.36 7.74 -1.96
C LEU A 50 -5.52 8.88 -2.97
N ARG A 51 -4.75 8.88 -4.05
CA ARG A 51 -4.87 9.89 -5.12
C ARG A 51 -6.25 9.88 -5.76
N LYS A 52 -6.84 8.71 -5.97
CA LYS A 52 -8.20 8.58 -6.49
C LYS A 52 -9.22 9.21 -5.54
N LEU A 53 -9.15 8.90 -4.25
CA LEU A 53 -10.09 9.42 -3.25
C LEU A 53 -9.95 10.94 -3.06
N LEU A 54 -8.72 11.46 -3.09
CA LEU A 54 -8.49 12.90 -3.07
C LEU A 54 -9.12 13.59 -4.28
N LYS A 55 -8.89 13.04 -5.48
CA LYS A 55 -9.50 13.57 -6.71
C LYS A 55 -11.02 13.52 -6.66
N GLU A 56 -11.60 12.44 -6.15
CA GLU A 56 -13.05 12.31 -5.98
C GLU A 56 -13.60 13.38 -5.03
N GLY A 57 -12.90 13.69 -3.93
CA GLY A 57 -13.25 14.78 -3.03
C GLY A 57 -13.05 16.18 -3.62
N GLU A 58 -12.04 16.37 -4.47
CA GLU A 58 -11.85 17.62 -5.21
C GLU A 58 -12.96 17.84 -6.25
N ASP A 59 -13.34 16.78 -6.96
CA ASP A 59 -14.38 16.78 -7.99
C ASP A 59 -15.80 16.90 -7.38
N SER A 60 -15.99 16.54 -6.09
CA SER A 60 -17.28 16.69 -5.40
C SER A 60 -17.63 18.14 -5.03
N GLY A 61 -16.69 19.07 -5.19
CA GLY A 61 -16.87 20.47 -4.82
C GLY A 61 -16.72 20.71 -3.32
N PHE A 62 -16.89 21.97 -2.92
CA PHE A 62 -16.79 22.42 -1.54
C PHE A 62 -18.16 22.78 -1.00
N GLU A 63 -18.43 22.37 0.24
CA GLU A 63 -19.65 22.70 0.98
C GLU A 63 -19.31 23.55 2.20
N ASP A 64 -20.27 24.39 2.62
CA ASP A 64 -20.13 25.18 3.85
C ASP A 64 -20.34 24.27 5.06
N TYR A 65 -19.24 23.87 5.71
CA TYR A 65 -19.26 22.86 6.77
C TYR A 65 -19.52 23.48 8.15
N SER A 66 -20.55 22.98 8.85
CA SER A 66 -20.80 23.26 10.26
C SER A 66 -21.00 21.96 11.04
N TYR A 67 -20.13 21.72 12.03
CA TYR A 67 -20.20 20.56 12.90
C TYR A 67 -21.56 20.46 13.61
N ASP A 68 -22.05 21.56 14.20
CA ASP A 68 -23.32 21.58 14.94
C ASP A 68 -24.54 21.37 14.03
N ALA A 69 -24.47 21.81 12.77
CA ALA A 69 -25.53 21.53 11.80
C ALA A 69 -25.53 20.05 11.40
N PHE A 70 -24.35 19.49 11.12
CA PHE A 70 -24.17 18.10 10.74
C PHE A 70 -24.62 17.12 11.84
N ILE A 71 -24.25 17.36 13.11
CA ILE A 71 -24.68 16.50 14.22
C ILE A 71 -26.21 16.54 14.40
N ARG A 72 -26.83 17.72 14.28
CA ARG A 72 -28.29 17.83 14.37
C ARG A 72 -29.01 17.10 13.23
N GLU A 73 -28.45 17.08 12.03
CA GLU A 73 -28.98 16.33 10.90
C GLU A 73 -28.97 14.81 11.18
N LEU A 74 -27.81 14.27 11.58
CA LEU A 74 -27.67 12.85 11.92
C LEU A 74 -28.60 12.40 13.05
N ASP A 75 -28.73 13.21 14.10
CA ASP A 75 -29.61 12.90 15.24
C ASP A 75 -31.11 12.91 14.85
N ASN A 76 -31.48 13.67 13.82
CA ASN A 76 -32.84 13.73 13.30
C ASN A 76 -33.14 12.59 12.31
N GLU A 77 -32.16 12.13 11.52
CA GLU A 77 -32.31 10.96 10.64
C GLU A 77 -32.43 9.63 11.41
N GLY A 78 -31.92 9.58 12.65
CA GLY A 78 -32.03 8.42 13.54
C GLY A 78 -33.38 8.24 14.26
N ARG A 79 -34.37 9.10 14.00
CA ARG A 79 -35.73 9.03 14.57
C ARG A 79 -36.77 8.64 13.53
#